data_AF-A0A0P9QH65-F1
#
_entry.id   AF-A0A0P9QH65-F1
#
_cell.length_a   1.000
_cell.length_b   1.000
_cell.length_c   1.000
_cell.angle_alpha   90.00
_cell.angle_beta   90.00
_cell.angle_gamma   90.00
#
_symmetry.space_group_name_H-M   'P 1'
#
loop_
_entity.id
_entity.type
_entity.pdbx_description
1 polymer ?
#
loop_
_entity_poly.entity_id
_entity_poly.type
_entity_poly.pdbx_seq_one_letter_code
_entity_poly.pdbx_strand_id
1 'polypeptide(L)'
;MVKSPPALIQNPFAMIISDHADQADAYLELAQPFDAQGRYLHFDKLRFRFPKWLDAALAWSVVRQARNRQLVTAISLGEPSRPCGFLYTPAMQMAVSAGDQNTTTAALEWMCSRIGESRQLTYLLNDLVEDEAISSSQLEGAATTTKAAKELLKRKRSARTPDEKMIIGNFRMMQHAWECRDQELSLELITDLHQVGVEGIEDERYYPGELRSVDDVVVEDGNGNIVHQPPPAQGIQKRLLSVIAWANSEHSDLDSPTYIHPLIKAVILHFVIGYEHPFHDGNGRVARSLFYWYLFKCGFGGFRYIAISTLLKIAPIKYGKSYLYTETDDMDLTYFIDYQCQVIARAIKEFTRNHEANVAAIDRFNAFLYESGLYTKLSDKQRIIFNVANSSDIKSFTVTDVKNKLGCAYNTAATVLNGLVDLKLFHKMKTGSESVYSMIDTTQLLKSSS
;
A
#
# COMPACT_ATOMS: atom_id res chain seq x y z
N MET A 1 6.71 6.01 25.44
CA MET A 1 7.99 5.41 25.02
C MET A 1 7.84 3.89 24.96
N VAL A 2 8.33 3.25 23.90
CA VAL A 2 8.33 1.78 23.75
C VAL A 2 9.31 1.17 24.76
N LYS A 3 8.91 0.14 25.51
CA LYS A 3 9.82 -0.55 26.43
C LYS A 3 10.64 -1.60 25.66
N SER A 4 11.95 -1.38 25.54
CA SER A 4 12.88 -2.35 24.97
C SER A 4 12.89 -3.66 25.76
N PRO A 5 13.13 -4.80 25.09
CA PRO A 5 13.29 -6.07 25.76
C PRO A 5 14.49 -6.08 26.74
N PRO A 6 14.44 -6.89 27.80
CA PRO A 6 15.55 -7.08 28.72
C PRO A 6 16.68 -7.88 28.04
N ALA A 7 17.89 -7.79 28.60
CA ALA A 7 19.01 -8.61 28.17
C ALA A 7 18.68 -10.10 28.27
N LEU A 8 19.11 -10.88 27.27
CA LEU A 8 18.80 -12.30 27.20
C LEU A 8 19.67 -13.10 28.17
N ILE A 9 19.03 -14.02 28.89
CA ILE A 9 19.70 -15.01 29.72
C ILE A 9 20.16 -16.14 28.80
N GLN A 10 21.47 -16.43 28.80
CA GLN A 10 22.07 -17.37 27.82
C GLN A 10 21.47 -18.77 27.90
N ASN A 11 21.24 -19.28 29.11
CA ASN A 11 20.62 -20.59 29.33
C ASN A 11 19.40 -20.45 30.25
N PRO A 12 18.25 -20.01 29.72
CA PRO A 12 17.08 -19.77 30.55
C PRO A 12 16.55 -21.07 31.17
N PHE A 13 16.64 -22.20 30.47
CA PHE A 13 16.18 -23.49 30.97
C PHE A 13 17.00 -24.02 32.14
N ALA A 14 18.32 -23.82 32.14
CA ALA A 14 19.14 -24.18 33.29
C ALA A 14 18.76 -23.36 34.54
N MET A 15 18.54 -22.05 34.37
CA MET A 15 18.09 -21.18 35.46
C MET A 15 16.67 -21.52 35.94
N ILE A 16 15.77 -21.91 35.03
CA ILE A 16 14.43 -22.40 35.41
C ILE A 16 14.55 -23.66 36.27
N ILE A 17 15.37 -24.62 35.88
CA ILE A 17 15.55 -25.87 36.63
C ILE A 17 16.21 -25.63 37.99
N SER A 18 17.16 -24.70 38.11
CA SER A 18 17.87 -24.46 39.36
C SER A 18 17.07 -23.58 40.34
N ASP A 19 16.46 -22.50 39.84
CA ASP A 19 15.97 -21.40 40.68
C ASP A 19 14.44 -21.30 40.69
N HIS A 20 13.76 -21.92 39.71
CA HIS A 20 12.31 -21.81 39.50
C HIS A 20 11.65 -23.15 39.13
N ALA A 21 12.12 -24.26 39.70
CA ALA A 21 11.70 -25.60 39.33
C ALA A 21 10.19 -25.85 39.51
N ASP A 22 9.60 -25.24 40.54
CA ASP A 22 8.16 -25.26 40.85
C ASP A 22 7.31 -24.50 39.82
N GLN A 23 7.95 -23.66 38.99
CA GLN A 23 7.33 -22.81 37.98
C GLN A 23 7.66 -23.25 36.54
N ALA A 24 8.37 -24.37 36.37
CA ALA A 24 8.93 -24.79 35.10
C ALA A 24 7.87 -24.92 33.99
N ASP A 25 6.71 -25.50 34.30
CA ASP A 25 5.62 -25.68 33.34
C ASP A 25 5.15 -24.35 32.74
N ALA A 26 5.01 -23.31 33.55
CA ALA A 26 4.57 -22.00 33.09
C ALA A 26 5.60 -21.31 32.18
N TYR A 27 6.90 -21.51 32.42
CA TYR A 27 7.93 -21.05 31.48
C TYR A 27 7.93 -21.88 30.20
N LEU A 28 7.73 -23.19 30.28
CA LEU A 28 7.64 -24.06 29.09
C LEU A 28 6.47 -23.70 28.19
N GLU A 29 5.32 -23.28 28.73
CA GLU A 29 4.20 -22.74 27.95
C GLU A 29 4.58 -21.50 27.11
N LEU A 30 5.61 -20.76 27.52
CA LEU A 30 6.13 -19.60 26.80
C LEU A 30 7.18 -19.97 25.73
N ALA A 31 7.59 -21.25 25.63
CA ALA A 31 8.60 -21.72 24.68
C ALA A 31 8.08 -21.84 23.24
N GLN A 32 7.36 -20.82 22.78
CA GLN A 32 6.76 -20.71 21.46
C GLN A 32 6.86 -19.27 20.94
N PRO A 33 6.91 -19.05 19.62
CA PRO A 33 7.10 -17.72 19.05
C PRO A 33 5.87 -16.79 19.19
N PHE A 34 4.67 -17.38 19.27
CA PHE A 34 3.39 -16.69 19.34
C PHE A 34 2.76 -16.84 20.73
N ASP A 35 1.89 -15.91 21.11
CA ASP A 35 1.02 -16.13 22.26
C ASP A 35 -0.13 -17.11 21.96
N ALA A 36 -0.91 -17.47 22.97
CA ALA A 36 -2.03 -18.40 22.84
C ALA A 36 -3.15 -17.95 21.87
N GLN A 37 -3.11 -16.70 21.37
CA GLN A 37 -4.02 -16.19 20.33
C GLN A 37 -3.34 -16.09 18.95
N GLY A 38 -2.13 -16.63 18.79
CA GLY A 38 -1.37 -16.60 17.55
C GLY A 38 -0.73 -15.25 17.23
N ARG A 39 -0.59 -14.34 18.22
CA ARG A 39 -0.06 -12.99 17.99
C ARG A 39 1.45 -12.95 18.21
N TYR A 40 2.16 -12.30 17.28
CA TYR A 40 3.58 -12.01 17.41
C TYR A 40 3.80 -10.68 18.16
N LEU A 41 3.88 -10.74 19.50
CA LEU A 41 3.94 -9.54 20.33
C LEU A 41 5.37 -9.16 20.71
N HIS A 42 5.68 -7.87 20.59
CA HIS A 42 6.90 -7.27 21.13
C HIS A 42 6.88 -7.27 22.66
N PHE A 43 8.04 -7.29 23.31
CA PHE A 43 8.16 -7.30 24.78
C PHE A 43 7.35 -6.18 25.45
N ASP A 44 7.33 -4.98 24.86
CA ASP A 44 6.52 -3.83 25.29
C ASP A 44 5.05 -4.20 25.57
N LYS A 45 4.50 -5.15 24.82
CA LYS A 45 3.12 -5.67 24.99
C LYS A 45 3.07 -6.99 25.72
N LEU A 46 4.02 -7.88 25.47
CA LEU A 46 4.00 -9.23 26.00
C LEU A 46 4.24 -9.26 27.51
N ARG A 47 5.08 -8.36 28.04
CA ARG A 47 5.38 -8.27 29.49
C ARG A 47 4.17 -8.11 30.40
N PHE A 48 3.08 -7.53 29.88
CA PHE A 48 1.83 -7.35 30.63
C PHE A 48 0.92 -8.58 30.62
N ARG A 49 1.26 -9.58 29.80
CA ARG A 49 0.53 -10.85 29.65
C ARG A 49 1.17 -11.98 30.43
N PHE A 50 2.43 -11.83 30.82
CA PHE A 50 3.07 -12.77 31.72
C PHE A 50 2.35 -12.76 33.08
N PRO A 51 2.12 -13.93 33.70
CA PRO A 51 1.76 -13.99 35.11
C PRO A 51 2.70 -13.13 35.95
N LYS A 52 2.14 -12.32 36.86
CA LYS A 52 2.92 -11.33 37.66
C LYS A 52 4.02 -11.95 38.52
N TRP A 53 3.93 -13.24 38.79
CA TRP A 53 4.87 -14.00 39.60
C TRP A 53 6.03 -14.60 38.79
N LEU A 54 5.98 -14.57 37.46
CA LEU A 54 7.12 -14.94 36.61
C LEU A 54 8.12 -13.79 36.50
N ASP A 55 9.41 -14.13 36.46
CA ASP A 55 10.45 -13.19 36.09
C ASP A 55 10.30 -12.85 34.59
N ALA A 56 10.09 -11.56 34.31
CA ALA A 56 9.82 -11.10 32.96
C ALA A 56 11.03 -11.22 32.02
N ALA A 57 12.27 -11.15 32.54
CA ALA A 57 13.47 -11.31 31.74
C ALA A 57 13.74 -12.78 31.40
N LEU A 58 13.50 -13.67 32.34
CA LEU A 58 13.55 -15.11 32.12
C LEU A 58 12.46 -15.58 31.16
N ALA A 59 11.22 -15.13 31.37
CA ALA A 59 10.10 -15.38 30.47
C ALA A 59 10.38 -14.88 29.04
N TRP A 60 10.90 -13.65 28.91
CA TRP A 60 11.29 -13.11 27.61
C TRP A 60 12.41 -13.93 26.95
N SER A 61 13.41 -14.36 27.71
CA SER A 61 14.54 -15.16 27.20
C SER A 61 14.06 -16.50 26.62
N VAL A 62 13.06 -17.13 27.25
CA VAL A 62 12.42 -18.36 26.74
C VAL A 62 11.71 -18.10 25.41
N VAL A 63 10.87 -17.05 25.35
CA VAL A 63 10.16 -16.67 24.12
C VAL A 63 11.15 -16.35 23.00
N ARG A 64 12.20 -15.58 23.29
CA ARG A 64 13.22 -15.19 22.31
C ARG A 64 14.01 -16.40 21.82
N GLN A 65 14.32 -17.36 22.68
CA GLN A 65 14.98 -18.60 22.24
C GLN A 65 14.10 -19.40 21.26
N ALA A 66 12.79 -19.47 21.49
CA ALA A 66 11.86 -20.12 20.56
C ALA A 66 11.78 -19.39 19.21
N ARG A 67 11.80 -18.05 19.21
CA ARG A 67 11.82 -17.22 17.99
C ARG A 67 13.11 -17.37 17.20
N ASN A 68 14.26 -17.24 17.87
CA ASN A 68 15.59 -17.31 17.23
C ASN A 68 15.82 -18.64 16.50
N ARG A 69 15.26 -19.75 16.98
CA ARG A 69 15.33 -21.06 16.30
C ARG A 69 14.58 -21.12 14.98
N GLN A 70 13.66 -20.18 14.72
CA GLN A 70 12.81 -20.14 13.53
C GLN A 70 13.09 -18.93 12.64
N LEU A 71 13.97 -18.01 13.06
CA LEU A 71 14.32 -16.85 12.26
C LEU A 71 15.07 -17.26 11.00
N VAL A 72 14.62 -16.72 9.88
CA VAL A 72 15.32 -16.75 8.60
C VAL A 72 16.02 -15.41 8.43
N THR A 73 17.31 -15.44 8.12
CA THR A 73 18.07 -14.22 7.80
C THR A 73 17.61 -13.68 6.46
N ALA A 74 17.26 -12.40 6.41
CA ALA A 74 16.84 -11.72 5.19
C ALA A 74 17.99 -10.91 4.58
N ILE A 75 18.45 -9.88 5.29
CA ILE A 75 19.41 -8.88 4.80
C ILE A 75 20.20 -8.32 6.00
N SER A 76 21.33 -7.67 5.80
CA SER A 76 22.02 -6.90 6.85
C SER A 76 21.96 -5.40 6.58
N LEU A 77 21.68 -4.59 7.60
CA LEU A 77 21.40 -3.15 7.47
C LEU A 77 22.13 -2.30 8.51
N GLY A 78 22.23 -1.00 8.26
CA GLY A 78 22.79 -0.02 9.19
C GLY A 78 24.31 -0.02 9.28
N GLU A 79 24.81 0.83 10.19
CA GLU A 79 26.23 0.96 10.54
C GLU A 79 26.33 1.11 12.07
N PRO A 80 26.94 0.16 12.79
CA PRO A 80 27.51 -1.09 12.27
C PRO A 80 26.43 -1.99 11.63
N SER A 81 26.83 -2.80 10.65
CA SER A 81 25.92 -3.70 9.95
C SER A 81 25.35 -4.76 10.90
N ARG A 82 24.01 -4.87 10.94
CA ARG A 82 23.27 -5.83 11.76
C ARG A 82 22.47 -6.80 10.90
N PRO A 83 22.56 -8.12 11.14
CA PRO A 83 21.72 -9.08 10.44
C PRO A 83 20.26 -8.86 10.84
N CYS A 84 19.40 -8.74 9.84
CA CYS A 84 17.96 -8.60 9.99
C CYS A 84 17.32 -9.92 9.58
N GLY A 85 16.41 -10.42 10.41
CA GLY A 85 15.72 -11.68 10.16
C GLY A 85 14.24 -11.57 10.43
N PHE A 86 13.48 -12.56 9.97
CA PHE A 86 12.07 -12.68 10.27
C PHE A 86 11.68 -14.16 10.39
N LEU A 87 10.55 -14.42 11.00
CA LEU A 87 9.88 -15.72 10.93
C LEU A 87 8.49 -15.56 10.31
N TYR A 88 8.00 -16.62 9.68
CA TYR A 88 6.69 -16.60 9.04
C TYR A 88 5.57 -16.62 10.09
N THR A 89 4.68 -15.64 10.00
CA THR A 89 3.49 -15.56 10.86
C THR A 89 2.23 -15.97 10.11
N PRO A 90 1.14 -16.32 10.82
CA PRO A 90 -0.16 -16.55 10.18
C PRO A 90 -0.64 -15.37 9.33
N ALA A 91 -0.35 -14.13 9.75
CA ALA A 91 -0.71 -12.94 8.97
C ALA A 91 0.02 -12.86 7.64
N MET A 92 1.31 -13.23 7.61
CA MET A 92 2.09 -13.31 6.37
C MET A 92 1.50 -14.35 5.42
N GLN A 93 1.18 -15.54 5.93
CA GLN A 93 0.59 -16.62 5.13
C GLN A 93 -0.77 -16.22 4.54
N MET A 94 -1.63 -15.57 5.33
CA MET A 94 -2.91 -15.05 4.84
C MET A 94 -2.73 -13.97 3.77
N ALA A 95 -1.78 -13.04 3.96
CA ALA A 95 -1.53 -11.97 3.00
C ALA A 95 -0.97 -12.50 1.68
N VAL A 96 -0.03 -13.46 1.74
CA VAL A 96 0.53 -14.15 0.56
C VAL A 96 -0.57 -14.88 -0.18
N SER A 97 -1.34 -15.75 0.50
CA SER A 97 -2.43 -16.50 -0.14
C SER A 97 -3.48 -15.58 -0.75
N ALA A 98 -3.83 -14.47 -0.09
CA ALA A 98 -4.77 -13.50 -0.64
C ALA A 98 -4.19 -12.75 -1.85
N GLY A 99 -2.89 -12.42 -1.81
CA GLY A 99 -2.17 -11.81 -2.93
C GLY A 99 -2.17 -12.70 -4.16
N ASP A 100 -1.71 -13.95 -4.02
CA ASP A 100 -1.61 -14.89 -5.14
C ASP A 100 -2.94 -15.15 -5.82
N GLN A 101 -4.02 -15.26 -5.02
CA GLN A 101 -5.36 -15.54 -5.54
C GLN A 101 -6.02 -14.34 -6.22
N ASN A 102 -5.70 -13.10 -5.81
CA ASN A 102 -6.52 -11.95 -6.16
C ASN A 102 -5.77 -10.79 -6.82
N THR A 103 -4.43 -10.77 -6.78
CA THR A 103 -3.66 -9.60 -7.20
C THR A 103 -2.59 -9.88 -8.25
N THR A 104 -2.44 -11.13 -8.70
CA THR A 104 -1.63 -11.44 -9.89
C THR A 104 -2.23 -10.79 -11.14
N THR A 105 -1.40 -10.56 -12.16
CA THR A 105 -1.87 -10.06 -13.46
C THR A 105 -2.95 -10.97 -14.05
N ALA A 106 -2.82 -12.28 -13.91
CA ALA A 106 -3.84 -13.24 -14.35
C ALA A 106 -5.15 -13.12 -13.55
N ALA A 107 -5.09 -12.98 -12.22
CA ALA A 107 -6.28 -12.75 -11.40
C ALA A 107 -6.98 -11.43 -11.78
N LEU A 108 -6.20 -10.38 -12.03
CA LEU A 108 -6.70 -9.08 -12.49
C LEU A 108 -7.38 -9.19 -13.86
N GLU A 109 -6.76 -9.87 -14.84
CA GLU A 109 -7.35 -10.12 -16.16
C GLU A 109 -8.66 -10.91 -16.07
N TRP A 110 -8.70 -11.93 -15.20
CA TRP A 110 -9.94 -12.66 -14.92
C TRP A 110 -11.01 -11.75 -14.32
N MET A 111 -10.67 -10.93 -13.33
CA MET A 111 -11.60 -9.95 -12.75
C MET A 111 -12.08 -8.95 -13.81
N CYS A 112 -11.21 -8.47 -14.70
CA CYS A 112 -11.60 -7.61 -15.83
C CYS A 112 -12.68 -8.30 -16.68
N SER A 113 -12.47 -9.57 -17.05
CA SER A 113 -13.34 -10.31 -17.96
C SER A 113 -14.79 -10.40 -17.46
N ARG A 114 -15.00 -10.37 -16.14
CA ARG A 114 -16.33 -10.43 -15.52
C ARG A 114 -17.13 -9.13 -15.58
N ILE A 115 -16.45 -8.00 -15.70
CA ILE A 115 -17.07 -6.66 -15.70
C ILE A 115 -17.45 -6.22 -17.13
N GLY A 116 -16.94 -6.88 -18.17
CA GLY A 116 -17.06 -6.47 -19.57
C GLY A 116 -15.75 -5.93 -20.12
N GLU A 117 -15.75 -5.18 -21.24
CA GLU A 117 -14.54 -4.61 -21.85
C GLU A 117 -13.58 -4.05 -20.78
N SER A 118 -12.29 -4.42 -20.84
CA SER A 118 -11.24 -4.10 -19.84
C SER A 118 -11.20 -2.63 -19.39
N ARG A 119 -11.71 -1.72 -20.23
CA ARG A 119 -11.80 -0.27 -20.01
C ARG A 119 -12.72 0.12 -18.85
N GLN A 120 -13.75 -0.67 -18.54
CA GLN A 120 -14.63 -0.39 -17.40
C GLN A 120 -13.91 -0.63 -16.05
N LEU A 121 -12.91 -1.53 -16.02
CA LEU A 121 -12.06 -1.70 -14.85
C LEU A 121 -11.05 -0.55 -14.72
N THR A 122 -10.44 -0.09 -15.82
CA THR A 122 -9.60 1.12 -15.81
C THR A 122 -10.34 2.33 -15.25
N TYR A 123 -11.64 2.44 -15.52
CA TYR A 123 -12.50 3.48 -14.97
C TYR A 123 -12.66 3.37 -13.44
N LEU A 124 -12.97 2.19 -12.92
CA LEU A 124 -13.19 1.98 -11.47
C LEU A 124 -11.90 2.05 -10.66
N LEU A 125 -10.77 1.72 -11.28
CA LEU A 125 -9.53 1.52 -10.53
C LEU A 125 -8.52 2.68 -10.63
N ASN A 126 -8.70 3.64 -11.55
CA ASN A 126 -7.91 4.88 -11.54
C ASN A 126 -8.07 5.66 -10.22
N ASP A 127 -9.27 5.61 -9.62
CA ASP A 127 -9.54 6.24 -8.31
C ASP A 127 -8.64 5.68 -7.20
N LEU A 128 -8.18 4.43 -7.31
CA LEU A 128 -7.36 3.78 -6.27
C LEU A 128 -5.88 4.16 -6.37
N VAL A 129 -5.36 4.42 -7.58
CA VAL A 129 -4.04 5.05 -7.74
C VAL A 129 -4.04 6.46 -7.15
N GLU A 130 -5.11 7.22 -7.40
CA GLU A 130 -5.30 8.55 -6.80
C GLU A 130 -5.38 8.44 -5.27
N ASP A 131 -6.17 7.51 -4.72
CA ASP A 131 -6.32 7.33 -3.28
C ASP A 131 -5.03 6.92 -2.57
N GLU A 132 -4.22 6.07 -3.22
CA GLU A 132 -2.88 5.72 -2.75
C GLU A 132 -1.98 6.95 -2.74
N ALA A 133 -1.89 7.67 -3.85
CA ALA A 133 -1.05 8.86 -3.98
C ALA A 133 -1.41 9.92 -2.94
N ILE A 134 -2.71 10.17 -2.76
CA ILE A 134 -3.25 11.14 -1.80
C ILE A 134 -2.97 10.70 -0.36
N SER A 135 -3.30 9.46 -0.02
CA SER A 135 -3.17 8.98 1.36
C SER A 135 -1.72 8.83 1.79
N SER A 136 -0.83 8.43 0.88
CA SER A 136 0.61 8.37 1.12
C SER A 136 1.18 9.76 1.39
N SER A 137 0.84 10.80 0.61
CA SER A 137 1.33 12.16 0.90
C SER A 137 0.72 12.75 2.17
N GLN A 138 -0.56 12.48 2.46
CA GLN A 138 -1.19 12.89 3.72
C GLN A 138 -0.55 12.23 4.95
N LEU A 139 -0.09 10.99 4.81
CA LEU A 139 0.63 10.28 5.87
C LEU A 139 1.98 10.94 6.18
N GLU A 140 2.61 11.59 5.20
CA GLU A 140 3.82 12.42 5.38
C GLU A 140 3.50 13.89 5.72
N GLY A 141 2.25 14.22 6.06
CA GLY A 141 1.87 15.54 6.56
C GLY A 141 1.27 16.52 5.55
N ALA A 142 1.04 16.11 4.28
CA ALA A 142 0.43 17.00 3.29
C ALA A 142 -0.98 17.44 3.74
N ALA A 143 -1.15 18.74 4.03
CA ALA A 143 -2.35 19.31 4.64
C ALA A 143 -3.46 19.60 3.61
N THR A 144 -3.88 18.58 2.85
CA THR A 144 -4.95 18.70 1.83
C THR A 144 -6.07 17.71 2.10
N THR A 145 -7.34 18.14 1.99
CA THR A 145 -8.48 17.21 2.11
C THR A 145 -8.53 16.24 0.92
N THR A 146 -8.97 14.99 1.14
CA THR A 146 -9.08 14.00 0.05
C THR A 146 -9.94 14.50 -1.11
N LYS A 147 -11.03 15.23 -0.82
CA LYS A 147 -11.88 15.84 -1.86
C LYS A 147 -11.13 16.87 -2.70
N ALA A 148 -10.39 17.79 -2.06
CA ALA A 148 -9.60 18.79 -2.78
C ALA A 148 -8.47 18.16 -3.58
N ALA A 149 -7.82 17.13 -3.04
CA ALA A 149 -6.76 16.40 -3.70
C ALA A 149 -7.27 15.60 -4.92
N LYS A 150 -8.43 14.95 -4.83
CA LYS A 150 -9.08 14.31 -6.00
C LYS A 150 -9.44 15.33 -7.07
N GLU A 151 -10.02 16.47 -6.70
CA GLU A 151 -10.32 17.54 -7.66
C GLU A 151 -9.05 18.10 -8.33
N LEU A 152 -7.94 18.19 -7.58
CA LEU A 152 -6.64 18.61 -8.10
C LEU A 152 -6.16 17.65 -9.21
N LEU A 153 -6.15 16.35 -8.95
CA LEU A 153 -5.70 15.33 -9.91
C LEU A 153 -6.64 15.24 -11.11
N LYS A 154 -7.96 15.27 -10.88
CA LYS A 154 -8.99 15.18 -11.94
C LYS A 154 -8.96 16.37 -12.89
N ARG A 155 -8.85 17.59 -12.37
CA ARG A 155 -8.82 18.82 -13.19
C ARG A 155 -7.46 19.08 -13.84
N LYS A 156 -6.41 18.34 -13.45
CA LYS A 156 -5.03 18.53 -13.92
C LYS A 156 -4.56 19.99 -13.85
N ARG A 157 -5.05 20.73 -12.86
CA ARG A 157 -4.60 22.12 -12.65
C ARG A 157 -3.23 22.11 -11.97
N SER A 158 -2.48 23.19 -12.13
CA SER A 158 -1.23 23.37 -11.39
C SER A 158 -1.46 23.42 -9.88
N ALA A 159 -0.53 22.83 -9.13
CA ALA A 159 -0.47 22.96 -7.68
C ALA A 159 -0.15 24.40 -7.28
N ARG A 160 -0.73 24.82 -6.15
CA ARG A 160 -0.59 26.19 -5.61
C ARG A 160 0.16 26.22 -4.28
N THR A 161 0.30 25.08 -3.63
CA THR A 161 0.96 24.95 -2.32
C THR A 161 1.97 23.79 -2.35
N PRO A 162 2.96 23.77 -1.45
CA PRO A 162 3.84 22.62 -1.26
C PRO A 162 3.06 21.32 -1.02
N ASP A 163 1.98 21.34 -0.23
CA ASP A 163 1.13 20.16 0.00
C ASP A 163 0.50 19.62 -1.29
N GLU A 164 -0.04 20.50 -2.14
CA GLU A 164 -0.60 20.09 -3.44
C GLU A 164 0.50 19.53 -4.36
N LYS A 165 1.72 20.08 -4.28
CA LYS A 165 2.88 19.56 -5.01
C LYS A 165 3.28 18.18 -4.48
N MET A 166 3.22 17.92 -3.17
CA MET A 166 3.44 16.59 -2.60
C MET A 166 2.42 15.56 -3.12
N ILE A 167 1.15 15.97 -3.29
CA ILE A 167 0.10 15.10 -3.84
C ILE A 167 0.39 14.78 -5.31
N ILE A 168 0.63 15.80 -6.14
CA ILE A 168 0.93 15.61 -7.57
C ILE A 168 2.22 14.82 -7.77
N GLY A 169 3.28 15.17 -7.03
CA GLY A 169 4.57 14.50 -7.09
C GLY A 169 4.45 13.03 -6.75
N ASN A 170 3.76 12.69 -5.65
CA ASN A 170 3.56 11.29 -5.30
C ASN A 170 2.67 10.53 -6.31
N PHE A 171 1.69 11.19 -6.93
CA PHE A 171 0.93 10.61 -8.04
C PHE A 171 1.84 10.29 -9.23
N ARG A 172 2.75 11.20 -9.60
CA ARG A 172 3.77 10.95 -10.64
C ARG A 172 4.73 9.85 -10.25
N MET A 173 5.18 9.79 -9.00
CA MET A 173 6.06 8.73 -8.49
C MET A 173 5.40 7.34 -8.64
N MET A 174 4.10 7.22 -8.33
CA MET A 174 3.35 5.99 -8.52
C MET A 174 3.14 5.61 -10.00
N GLN A 175 2.99 6.60 -10.88
CA GLN A 175 2.96 6.37 -12.33
C GLN A 175 4.32 5.89 -12.84
N HIS A 176 5.39 6.53 -12.40
CA HIS A 176 6.76 6.19 -12.77
C HIS A 176 7.16 4.78 -12.29
N ALA A 177 6.80 4.43 -11.05
CA ALA A 177 6.97 3.07 -10.52
C ALA A 177 6.28 2.01 -11.39
N TRP A 178 5.14 2.32 -12.02
CA TRP A 178 4.49 1.43 -12.97
C TRP A 178 5.20 1.38 -14.31
N GLU A 179 5.66 2.52 -14.83
CA GLU A 179 6.34 2.62 -16.12
C GLU A 179 7.69 1.87 -16.11
N CYS A 180 8.44 1.98 -15.02
CA CYS A 180 9.76 1.36 -14.85
C CYS A 180 9.71 -0.04 -14.20
N ARG A 181 8.53 -0.65 -14.06
CA ARG A 181 8.36 -1.96 -13.36
C ARG A 181 9.18 -3.10 -13.96
N ASP A 182 9.48 -3.03 -15.26
CA ASP A 182 10.19 -4.09 -15.97
C ASP A 182 11.73 -3.97 -15.81
N GLN A 183 12.21 -2.90 -15.18
CA GLN A 183 13.65 -2.66 -14.94
C GLN A 183 14.14 -3.46 -13.71
N GLU A 184 15.45 -3.63 -13.59
CA GLU A 184 16.08 -4.09 -12.34
C GLU A 184 16.17 -2.93 -11.35
N LEU A 185 16.23 -3.22 -10.04
CA LEU A 185 16.46 -2.17 -9.06
C LEU A 185 17.87 -1.60 -9.29
N SER A 186 17.99 -0.30 -9.34
CA SER A 186 19.26 0.40 -9.46
C SER A 186 19.27 1.61 -8.53
N LEU A 187 20.46 2.16 -8.28
CA LEU A 187 20.55 3.40 -7.51
C LEU A 187 19.83 4.54 -8.24
N GLU A 188 20.00 4.58 -9.57
CA GLU A 188 19.32 5.52 -10.48
C GLU A 188 17.80 5.42 -10.34
N LEU A 189 17.22 4.22 -10.35
CA LEU A 189 15.76 4.06 -10.18
C LEU A 189 15.28 4.59 -8.82
N ILE A 190 16.04 4.37 -7.74
CA ILE A 190 15.69 4.87 -6.40
C ILE A 190 15.75 6.40 -6.37
N THR A 191 16.80 7.00 -6.95
CA THR A 191 16.96 8.46 -7.03
C THR A 191 15.95 9.10 -7.98
N ASP A 192 15.60 8.44 -9.09
CA ASP A 192 14.64 8.93 -10.08
C ASP A 192 13.22 8.94 -9.50
N LEU A 193 12.82 7.87 -8.80
CA LEU A 193 11.56 7.85 -8.06
C LEU A 193 11.49 9.02 -7.07
N HIS A 194 12.57 9.26 -6.31
CA HIS A 194 12.64 10.38 -5.39
C HIS A 194 12.51 11.72 -6.14
N GLN A 195 13.31 11.94 -7.19
CA GLN A 195 13.31 13.16 -7.99
C GLN A 195 11.91 13.46 -8.54
N VAL A 196 11.30 12.52 -9.26
CA VAL A 196 9.95 12.69 -9.84
C VAL A 196 8.90 13.01 -8.77
N GLY A 197 9.06 12.45 -7.58
CA GLY A 197 8.11 12.61 -6.49
C GLY A 197 8.20 13.90 -5.68
N VAL A 198 9.36 14.55 -5.69
CA VAL A 198 9.64 15.74 -4.89
C VAL A 198 10.01 16.98 -5.69
N GLU A 199 10.25 16.84 -6.99
CA GLU A 199 10.60 17.95 -7.88
C GLU A 199 9.55 19.07 -7.84
N GLY A 200 10.06 20.29 -7.68
CA GLY A 200 9.27 21.51 -7.64
C GLY A 200 8.62 21.83 -6.29
N ILE A 201 8.73 20.97 -5.27
CA ILE A 201 8.34 21.31 -3.89
C ILE A 201 9.28 22.42 -3.39
N GLU A 202 8.71 23.58 -3.05
CA GLU A 202 9.45 24.76 -2.58
C GLU A 202 9.67 24.65 -1.07
N ASP A 203 10.60 23.79 -0.65
CA ASP A 203 11.00 23.59 0.74
C ASP A 203 12.48 23.16 0.77
N GLU A 204 13.28 23.84 1.59
CA GLU A 204 14.75 23.68 1.66
C GLU A 204 15.21 22.29 2.11
N ARG A 205 14.29 21.47 2.63
CA ARG A 205 14.56 20.08 3.01
C ARG A 205 14.55 19.13 1.80
N TYR A 206 14.00 19.53 0.66
CA TYR A 206 13.92 18.67 -0.52
C TYR A 206 15.08 18.92 -1.48
N TYR A 207 15.87 17.87 -1.70
CA TYR A 207 16.94 17.80 -2.70
C TYR A 207 16.59 16.69 -3.70
N PRO A 208 15.86 17.00 -4.80
CA PRO A 208 15.34 15.98 -5.71
C PRO A 208 16.44 15.07 -6.26
N GLY A 209 16.28 13.76 -6.05
CA GLY A 209 17.23 12.74 -6.51
C GLY A 209 18.56 12.65 -5.74
N GLU A 210 18.84 13.54 -4.80
CA GLU A 210 20.14 13.59 -4.11
C GLU A 210 20.12 12.83 -2.78
N LEU A 211 21.06 11.89 -2.62
CA LEU A 211 21.31 11.25 -1.33
C LEU A 211 21.84 12.28 -0.33
N ARG A 212 21.40 12.20 0.93
CA ARG A 212 21.90 13.10 1.97
C ARG A 212 23.40 12.89 2.22
N SER A 213 24.10 13.99 2.49
CA SER A 213 25.54 13.99 2.79
C SER A 213 25.86 14.18 4.28
N VAL A 214 24.86 14.46 5.10
CA VAL A 214 24.99 14.76 6.54
C VAL A 214 23.94 14.01 7.37
N ASP A 215 24.15 13.98 8.69
CA ASP A 215 23.31 13.29 9.68
C ASP A 215 22.32 14.24 10.38
N ASP A 216 21.74 15.17 9.62
CA ASP A 216 20.78 16.17 10.12
C ASP A 216 19.31 15.70 10.07
N VAL A 217 19.07 14.50 9.56
CA VAL A 217 17.73 13.89 9.47
C VAL A 217 17.42 13.03 10.68
N VAL A 218 16.19 13.15 11.17
CA VAL A 218 15.61 12.31 12.22
C VAL A 218 14.17 11.97 11.85
N VAL A 219 13.70 10.81 12.27
CA VAL A 219 12.27 10.48 12.19
C VAL A 219 11.64 10.83 13.52
N GLU A 220 10.65 11.71 13.50
CA GLU A 220 9.93 12.19 14.67
C GLU A 220 8.51 11.62 14.74
N ASP A 221 7.96 11.51 15.95
CA ASP A 221 6.53 11.28 16.14
C ASP A 221 5.73 12.59 16.02
N GLY A 222 4.39 12.49 16.04
CA GLY A 222 3.51 13.66 15.98
C GLY A 222 3.64 14.63 17.16
N ASN A 223 4.45 14.33 18.18
CA ASN A 223 4.77 15.23 19.29
C ASN A 223 6.19 15.80 19.18
N GLY A 224 6.91 15.56 18.07
CA GLY A 224 8.28 16.02 17.85
C GLY A 224 9.33 15.22 18.62
N ASN A 225 9.01 14.04 19.16
CA ASN A 225 10.03 13.19 19.77
C ASN A 225 10.78 12.42 18.68
N ILE A 226 12.11 12.44 18.72
CA ILE A 226 12.94 11.56 17.88
C ILE A 226 12.60 10.11 18.23
N VAL A 227 12.04 9.40 17.25
CA VAL A 227 11.70 7.97 17.37
C VAL A 227 12.72 7.09 16.69
N HIS A 228 13.39 7.58 15.64
CA HIS A 228 14.43 6.85 14.95
C HIS A 228 15.52 7.80 14.46
N GLN A 229 16.77 7.40 14.69
CA GLN A 229 17.97 8.02 14.13
C GLN A 229 18.47 7.12 13.00
N PRO A 230 18.43 7.57 11.74
CA PRO A 230 18.94 6.79 10.62
C PRO A 230 20.43 6.45 10.75
N PRO A 231 20.91 5.38 10.10
CA PRO A 231 22.35 5.11 9.97
C PRO A 231 23.10 6.32 9.39
N PRO A 232 24.41 6.48 9.60
CA PRO A 232 25.17 7.64 9.10
C PRO A 232 25.09 7.84 7.57
N ALA A 233 25.08 9.08 7.10
CA ALA A 233 25.13 9.46 5.68
C ALA A 233 26.38 8.90 5.01
N GLN A 234 27.48 8.88 5.75
CA GLN A 234 28.71 8.24 5.29
C GLN A 234 28.44 6.76 4.98
N GLY A 235 28.77 6.36 3.74
CA GLY A 235 28.59 4.98 3.29
C GLY A 235 27.17 4.61 2.85
N ILE A 236 26.23 5.57 2.80
CA ILE A 236 24.84 5.30 2.43
C ILE A 236 24.70 4.67 1.04
N GLN A 237 25.46 5.17 0.06
CA GLN A 237 25.49 4.60 -1.28
C GLN A 237 25.95 3.13 -1.26
N LYS A 238 26.96 2.79 -0.46
CA LYS A 238 27.45 1.40 -0.33
C LYS A 238 26.38 0.49 0.30
N ARG A 239 25.67 0.98 1.31
CA ARG A 239 24.56 0.22 1.93
C ARG A 239 23.41 0.03 0.94
N LEU A 240 23.01 1.06 0.21
CA LEU A 240 22.00 0.95 -0.85
C LEU A 240 22.42 -0.02 -1.97
N LEU A 241 23.69 -0.03 -2.38
CA LEU A 241 24.18 -1.00 -3.36
C LEU A 241 24.07 -2.45 -2.86
N SER A 242 24.26 -2.67 -1.57
CA SER A 242 24.06 -4.00 -0.95
C SER A 242 22.58 -4.39 -0.94
N VAL A 243 21.69 -3.43 -0.67
CA VAL A 243 20.23 -3.61 -0.77
C VAL A 243 19.81 -3.91 -2.20
N ILE A 244 20.34 -3.19 -3.17
CA ILE A 244 20.07 -3.39 -4.60
C ILE A 244 20.47 -4.80 -5.04
N ALA A 245 21.68 -5.24 -4.67
CA ALA A 245 22.14 -6.58 -4.97
C ALA A 245 21.22 -7.67 -4.38
N TRP A 246 20.75 -7.47 -3.14
CA TRP A 246 19.79 -8.36 -2.49
C TRP A 246 18.37 -8.29 -3.11
N ALA A 247 17.94 -7.11 -3.57
CA ALA A 247 16.64 -6.93 -4.21
C ALA A 247 16.57 -7.69 -5.53
N ASN A 248 17.66 -7.65 -6.31
CA ASN A 248 17.75 -8.27 -7.64
C ASN A 248 18.16 -9.75 -7.59
N SER A 249 18.52 -10.31 -6.43
CA SER A 249 18.77 -11.75 -6.32
C SER A 249 17.48 -12.56 -6.41
N GLU A 250 17.57 -13.76 -6.97
CA GLU A 250 16.43 -14.64 -7.14
C GLU A 250 16.13 -15.41 -5.84
N HIS A 251 15.19 -14.88 -5.04
CA HIS A 251 14.69 -15.55 -3.83
C HIS A 251 13.32 -16.21 -4.06
N SER A 252 12.67 -16.02 -5.20
CA SER A 252 11.33 -16.53 -5.47
C SER A 252 11.32 -17.80 -6.32
N ASP A 253 12.49 -18.26 -6.76
CA ASP A 253 12.62 -19.54 -7.44
C ASP A 253 12.29 -20.72 -6.51
N LEU A 254 11.62 -21.74 -7.05
CA LEU A 254 11.15 -22.92 -6.30
C LEU A 254 12.31 -23.76 -5.74
N ASP A 255 13.48 -23.72 -6.37
CA ASP A 255 14.68 -24.42 -5.94
C ASP A 255 15.53 -23.56 -4.99
N SER A 256 15.11 -22.34 -4.66
CA SER A 256 15.84 -21.44 -3.77
C SER A 256 15.81 -21.96 -2.31
N PRO A 257 16.98 -22.27 -1.70
CA PRO A 257 17.04 -22.68 -0.30
C PRO A 257 16.74 -21.52 0.67
N THR A 258 16.72 -20.29 0.16
CA THR A 258 16.42 -19.06 0.90
C THR A 258 15.17 -18.39 0.32
N TYR A 259 14.14 -19.20 0.04
CA TYR A 259 12.92 -18.72 -0.59
C TYR A 259 12.29 -17.57 0.20
N ILE A 260 12.02 -16.44 -0.46
CA ILE A 260 11.27 -15.32 0.08
C ILE A 260 10.19 -14.95 -0.93
N HIS A 261 8.93 -15.07 -0.51
CA HIS A 261 7.79 -14.70 -1.34
C HIS A 261 7.88 -13.22 -1.78
N PRO A 262 7.57 -12.88 -3.05
CA PRO A 262 7.70 -11.51 -3.57
C PRO A 262 7.01 -10.43 -2.72
N LEU A 263 5.80 -10.72 -2.20
CA LEU A 263 5.09 -9.81 -1.30
C LEU A 263 5.89 -9.50 -0.03
N ILE A 264 6.51 -10.51 0.59
CA ILE A 264 7.32 -10.34 1.79
C ILE A 264 8.59 -9.56 1.46
N LYS A 265 9.22 -9.86 0.33
CA LYS A 265 10.40 -9.13 -0.15
C LYS A 265 10.08 -7.64 -0.43
N ALA A 266 8.92 -7.33 -1.01
CA ALA A 266 8.44 -5.95 -1.17
C ALA A 266 8.29 -5.23 0.18
N VAL A 267 7.72 -5.91 1.19
CA VAL A 267 7.58 -5.34 2.54
C VAL A 267 8.94 -5.10 3.20
N ILE A 268 9.91 -5.99 2.99
CA ILE A 268 11.27 -5.78 3.49
C ILE A 268 11.91 -4.56 2.80
N LEU A 269 11.78 -4.41 1.48
CA LEU A 269 12.27 -3.21 0.77
C LEU A 269 11.66 -1.92 1.30
N HIS A 270 10.37 -1.93 1.62
CA HIS A 270 9.72 -0.80 2.29
C HIS A 270 10.43 -0.45 3.61
N PHE A 271 10.63 -1.43 4.48
CA PHE A 271 11.32 -1.22 5.75
C PHE A 271 12.72 -0.66 5.54
N VAL A 272 13.48 -1.25 4.60
CA VAL A 272 14.87 -0.89 4.33
C VAL A 272 15.02 0.58 3.99
N ILE A 273 14.17 1.11 3.10
CA ILE A 273 14.24 2.52 2.70
C ILE A 273 13.80 3.44 3.85
N GLY A 274 12.78 3.04 4.61
CA GLY A 274 12.36 3.78 5.80
C GLY A 274 13.46 3.87 6.87
N TYR A 275 14.21 2.79 7.06
CA TYR A 275 15.28 2.64 8.04
C TYR A 275 16.61 3.30 7.61
N GLU A 276 17.06 3.10 6.37
CA GLU A 276 18.29 3.71 5.87
C GLU A 276 18.13 5.23 5.67
N HIS A 277 16.90 5.65 5.37
CA HIS A 277 16.50 7.06 5.22
C HIS A 277 17.44 7.85 4.29
N PRO A 278 17.53 7.47 3.00
CA PRO A 278 18.58 7.96 2.12
C PRO A 278 18.50 9.42 1.68
N PHE A 279 17.33 10.03 1.77
CA PHE A 279 17.08 11.40 1.33
C PHE A 279 16.84 12.33 2.53
N HIS A 280 16.94 13.64 2.34
CA HIS A 280 16.62 14.62 3.38
C HIS A 280 15.12 14.63 3.76
N ASP A 281 14.23 14.38 2.80
CA ASP A 281 12.79 14.18 3.00
C ASP A 281 12.26 13.28 1.85
N GLY A 282 11.01 12.83 1.89
CA GLY A 282 10.38 12.00 0.86
C GLY A 282 10.59 10.49 1.02
N ASN A 283 11.39 10.05 2.00
CA ASN A 283 11.74 8.64 2.23
C ASN A 283 10.51 7.74 2.39
N GLY A 284 9.49 8.16 3.16
CA GLY A 284 8.27 7.38 3.36
C GLY A 284 7.48 7.15 2.06
N ARG A 285 7.46 8.15 1.17
CA ARG A 285 6.83 8.04 -0.17
C ARG A 285 7.63 7.11 -1.08
N VAL A 286 8.96 7.27 -1.13
CA VAL A 286 9.85 6.40 -1.92
C VAL A 286 9.76 4.94 -1.45
N ALA A 287 9.75 4.70 -0.14
CA ALA A 287 9.62 3.36 0.42
C ALA A 287 8.32 2.65 -0.02
N ARG A 288 7.19 3.38 0.00
CA ARG A 288 5.90 2.86 -0.47
C ARG A 288 5.88 2.66 -1.97
N SER A 289 6.42 3.59 -2.76
CA SER A 289 6.50 3.44 -4.21
C SER A 289 7.40 2.28 -4.64
N LEU A 290 8.51 2.03 -3.94
CA LEU A 290 9.37 0.86 -4.18
C LEU A 290 8.69 -0.46 -3.82
N PHE A 291 7.89 -0.48 -2.74
CA PHE A 291 7.02 -1.62 -2.43
C PHE A 291 6.09 -1.97 -3.61
N TYR A 292 5.41 -0.97 -4.17
CA TYR A 292 4.52 -1.18 -5.33
C TYR A 292 5.29 -1.55 -6.59
N TRP A 293 6.39 -0.85 -6.90
CA TRP A 293 7.26 -1.15 -8.03
C TRP A 293 7.71 -2.62 -8.02
N TYR A 294 8.16 -3.13 -6.87
CA TYR A 294 8.64 -4.52 -6.77
C TYR A 294 7.51 -5.52 -7.00
N LEU A 295 6.31 -5.25 -6.49
CA LEU A 295 5.13 -6.08 -6.75
C LEU A 295 4.73 -6.06 -8.23
N PHE A 296 4.80 -4.90 -8.88
CA PHE A 296 4.53 -4.78 -10.31
C PHE A 296 5.54 -5.59 -11.14
N LYS A 297 6.83 -5.50 -10.81
CA LYS A 297 7.91 -6.30 -11.41
C LYS A 297 7.63 -7.80 -11.30
N CYS A 298 7.12 -8.24 -10.15
CA CYS A 298 6.83 -9.65 -9.87
C CYS A 298 5.47 -10.12 -10.38
N GLY A 299 4.78 -9.34 -11.23
CA GLY A 299 3.51 -9.76 -11.84
C GLY A 299 2.28 -9.66 -10.93
N PHE A 300 2.36 -8.91 -9.82
CA PHE A 300 1.20 -8.63 -8.97
C PHE A 300 0.49 -7.33 -9.41
N GLY A 301 0.01 -7.32 -10.66
CA GLY A 301 -0.61 -6.15 -11.29
C GLY A 301 -1.85 -5.59 -10.57
N GLY A 302 -2.56 -6.42 -9.79
CA GLY A 302 -3.73 -6.00 -9.00
C GLY A 302 -3.40 -4.92 -7.96
N PHE A 303 -2.16 -4.89 -7.43
CA PHE A 303 -1.74 -3.85 -6.50
C PHE A 303 -1.71 -2.45 -7.11
N ARG A 304 -1.75 -2.32 -8.44
CA ARG A 304 -1.93 -1.02 -9.11
C ARG A 304 -3.21 -0.34 -8.62
N TYR A 305 -4.14 -1.12 -8.10
CA TYR A 305 -5.49 -0.72 -7.80
C TYR A 305 -5.86 -1.00 -6.34
N ILE A 306 -4.86 -1.11 -5.46
CA ILE A 306 -5.09 -1.30 -4.03
C ILE A 306 -4.39 -0.15 -3.33
N ALA A 307 -5.15 0.65 -2.57
CA ALA A 307 -4.63 1.82 -1.88
C ALA A 307 -4.29 1.51 -0.41
N ILE A 308 -3.17 0.82 -0.17
CA ILE A 308 -2.71 0.40 1.18
C ILE A 308 -2.55 1.60 2.12
N SER A 309 -2.07 2.74 1.61
CA SER A 309 -1.82 3.93 2.43
C SER A 309 -3.08 4.50 3.06
N THR A 310 -4.27 4.21 2.51
CA THR A 310 -5.55 4.61 3.14
C THR A 310 -5.70 3.97 4.52
N LEU A 311 -5.33 2.70 4.68
CA LEU A 311 -5.38 1.95 5.94
C LEU A 311 -4.22 2.31 6.87
N LEU A 312 -3.03 2.58 6.34
CA LEU A 312 -1.88 3.04 7.14
C LEU A 312 -2.18 4.38 7.81
N LYS A 313 -2.80 5.31 7.06
CA LYS A 313 -3.21 6.63 7.54
C LYS A 313 -4.27 6.59 8.64
N ILE A 314 -5.09 5.53 8.72
CA ILE A 314 -6.05 5.35 9.82
C ILE A 314 -5.34 5.02 11.14
N ALA A 315 -4.17 4.37 11.08
CA ALA A 315 -3.43 3.91 12.26
C ALA A 315 -1.92 4.24 12.19
N PRO A 316 -1.53 5.52 12.03
CA PRO A 316 -0.13 5.91 11.82
C PRO A 316 0.77 5.53 13.01
N ILE A 317 0.22 5.59 14.23
CA ILE A 317 0.94 5.18 15.45
C ILE A 317 1.29 3.69 15.43
N LYS A 318 0.41 2.82 14.91
CA LYS A 318 0.70 1.39 14.83
C LYS A 318 1.75 1.11 13.77
N TYR A 319 1.68 1.82 12.64
CA TYR A 319 2.69 1.76 11.58
C TYR A 319 4.08 2.19 12.09
N GLY A 320 4.20 3.37 12.71
CA GLY A 320 5.47 3.81 13.31
C GLY A 320 5.98 2.85 14.40
N LYS A 321 5.10 2.32 15.25
CA LYS A 321 5.50 1.32 16.27
C LYS A 321 6.06 0.03 15.68
N SER A 322 5.64 -0.36 14.48
CA SER A 322 6.17 -1.57 13.84
C SER A 322 7.64 -1.42 13.43
N TYR A 323 8.08 -0.20 13.06
CA TYR A 323 9.52 0.11 12.93
C TYR A 323 10.22 0.03 14.28
N LEU A 324 9.69 0.71 15.30
CA LEU A 324 10.32 0.75 16.62
C LEU A 324 10.44 -0.63 17.28
N TYR A 325 9.45 -1.49 17.14
CA TYR A 325 9.53 -2.87 17.64
C TYR A 325 10.59 -3.69 16.92
N THR A 326 10.81 -3.44 15.63
CA THR A 326 11.89 -4.08 14.86
C THR A 326 13.25 -3.61 15.36
N GLU A 327 13.43 -2.30 15.51
CA GLU A 327 14.72 -1.71 15.92
C GLU A 327 15.11 -2.01 17.36
N THR A 328 14.13 -2.11 18.26
CA THR A 328 14.36 -2.34 19.69
C THR A 328 14.50 -3.81 20.07
N ASP A 329 14.25 -4.74 19.14
CA ASP A 329 14.36 -6.20 19.34
C ASP A 329 15.28 -6.84 18.29
N ASP A 330 16.52 -6.37 18.26
CA ASP A 330 17.63 -6.91 17.45
C ASP A 330 17.32 -7.05 15.94
N MET A 331 16.67 -6.06 15.35
CA MET A 331 16.31 -6.04 13.91
C MET A 331 15.43 -7.23 13.49
N ASP A 332 14.55 -7.68 14.40
CA ASP A 332 13.52 -8.67 14.09
C ASP A 332 12.42 -8.03 13.21
N LEU A 333 12.57 -8.20 11.90
CA LEU A 333 11.66 -7.67 10.87
C LEU A 333 10.25 -8.26 10.99
N THR A 334 10.06 -9.34 11.76
CA THR A 334 8.76 -10.00 11.91
C THR A 334 7.68 -9.01 12.35
N TYR A 335 7.99 -8.03 13.22
CA TYR A 335 7.01 -7.04 13.67
C TYR A 335 6.50 -6.14 12.54
N PHE A 336 7.42 -5.65 11.71
CA PHE A 336 7.07 -4.82 10.57
C PHE A 336 6.32 -5.62 9.52
N ILE A 337 6.85 -6.79 9.16
CA ILE A 337 6.26 -7.63 8.11
C ILE A 337 4.88 -8.13 8.53
N ASP A 338 4.70 -8.59 9.77
CA ASP A 338 3.41 -9.05 10.29
C ASP A 338 2.37 -7.93 10.25
N TYR A 339 2.71 -6.74 10.75
CA TYR A 339 1.81 -5.59 10.71
C TYR A 339 1.42 -5.21 9.28
N GLN A 340 2.39 -5.12 8.38
CA GLN A 340 2.13 -4.78 6.98
C GLN A 340 1.28 -5.85 6.30
N CYS A 341 1.52 -7.13 6.54
CA CYS A 341 0.71 -8.21 6.00
C CYS A 341 -0.75 -8.15 6.50
N GLN A 342 -0.98 -7.79 7.77
CA GLN A 342 -2.35 -7.55 8.26
C GLN A 342 -3.04 -6.36 7.57
N VAL A 343 -2.30 -5.31 7.23
CA VAL A 343 -2.84 -4.16 6.47
C VAL A 343 -3.12 -4.58 5.02
N ILE A 344 -2.17 -5.24 4.37
CA ILE A 344 -2.27 -5.73 2.99
C ILE A 344 -3.44 -6.69 2.83
N ALA A 345 -3.60 -7.68 3.72
CA ALA A 345 -4.71 -8.63 3.67
C ALA A 345 -6.08 -7.92 3.77
N ARG A 346 -6.19 -6.87 4.59
CA ARG A 346 -7.41 -6.04 4.67
C ARG A 346 -7.62 -5.23 3.40
N ALA A 347 -6.57 -4.64 2.83
CA ALA A 347 -6.64 -3.88 1.60
C ALA A 347 -7.08 -4.76 0.41
N ILE A 348 -6.54 -5.97 0.31
CA ILE A 348 -6.96 -6.96 -0.70
C ILE A 348 -8.42 -7.35 -0.48
N LYS A 349 -8.85 -7.60 0.76
CA LYS A 349 -10.24 -7.92 1.08
C LYS A 349 -11.21 -6.79 0.72
N GLU A 350 -10.82 -5.53 0.94
CA GLU A 350 -11.62 -4.37 0.54
C GLU A 350 -11.70 -4.25 -0.99
N PHE A 351 -10.58 -4.48 -1.68
CA PHE A 351 -10.52 -4.52 -3.14
C PHE A 351 -11.43 -5.61 -3.74
N THR A 352 -11.35 -6.86 -3.25
CA THR A 352 -12.18 -7.95 -3.77
C THR A 352 -13.66 -7.74 -3.47
N ARG A 353 -14.01 -7.26 -2.26
CA ARG A 353 -15.39 -6.91 -1.93
C ARG A 353 -15.94 -5.80 -2.83
N ASN A 354 -15.14 -4.77 -3.12
CA ASN A 354 -15.55 -3.70 -4.02
C ASN A 354 -15.73 -4.22 -5.45
N HIS A 355 -14.86 -5.11 -5.92
CA HIS A 355 -15.01 -5.78 -7.21
C HIS A 355 -16.32 -6.59 -7.28
N GLU A 356 -16.60 -7.44 -6.29
CA GLU A 356 -17.83 -8.24 -6.22
C GLU A 356 -19.09 -7.36 -6.19
N ALA A 357 -19.07 -6.28 -5.40
CA ALA A 357 -20.18 -5.34 -5.33
C ALA A 357 -20.42 -4.66 -6.70
N ASN A 358 -19.35 -4.30 -7.41
CA ASN A 358 -19.42 -3.70 -8.74
C ASN A 358 -19.97 -4.68 -9.78
N VAL A 359 -19.50 -5.94 -9.77
CA VAL A 359 -20.04 -7.00 -10.65
C VAL A 359 -21.54 -7.18 -10.41
N ALA A 360 -21.95 -7.32 -9.14
CA ALA A 360 -23.36 -7.48 -8.81
C ALA A 360 -24.20 -6.24 -9.19
N ALA A 361 -23.63 -5.02 -9.11
CA ALA A 361 -24.30 -3.81 -9.56
C ALA A 361 -24.48 -3.78 -11.08
N ILE A 362 -23.47 -4.20 -11.84
CA ILE A 362 -23.52 -4.34 -13.31
C ILE A 362 -24.60 -5.35 -13.71
N ASP A 363 -24.65 -6.51 -13.05
CA ASP A 363 -25.65 -7.55 -13.34
C ASP A 363 -27.07 -7.03 -13.10
N ARG A 364 -27.30 -6.35 -11.97
CA ARG A 364 -28.60 -5.70 -11.68
C ARG A 364 -28.95 -4.63 -12.71
N PHE A 365 -27.97 -3.84 -13.13
CA PHE A 365 -28.18 -2.79 -14.12
C PHE A 365 -28.49 -3.37 -15.51
N ASN A 366 -27.80 -4.43 -15.93
CA ASN A 366 -28.08 -5.13 -17.18
C ASN A 366 -29.48 -5.77 -17.18
N ALA A 367 -29.91 -6.37 -16.06
CA ALA A 367 -31.27 -6.87 -15.90
C ALA A 367 -32.31 -5.73 -16.05
N PHE A 368 -32.10 -4.59 -15.39
CA PHE A 368 -32.94 -3.40 -15.54
C PHE A 368 -32.99 -2.90 -17.00
N LEU A 369 -31.85 -2.85 -17.69
CA LEU A 369 -31.81 -2.44 -19.10
C LEU A 369 -32.61 -3.40 -19.99
N TYR A 370 -32.57 -4.70 -19.69
CA TYR A 370 -33.33 -5.71 -20.43
C TYR A 370 -34.83 -5.56 -20.20
N GLU A 371 -35.25 -5.47 -18.94
CA GLU A 371 -36.67 -5.31 -18.54
C GLU A 371 -37.29 -4.01 -19.07
N SER A 372 -36.51 -2.91 -19.09
CA SER A 372 -36.96 -1.62 -19.64
C SER A 372 -36.96 -1.55 -21.18
N GLY A 373 -36.45 -2.57 -21.87
CA GLY A 373 -36.26 -2.56 -23.32
C GLY A 373 -35.20 -1.56 -23.82
N LEU A 374 -34.39 -1.01 -22.91
CA LEU A 374 -33.29 -0.09 -23.24
C LEU A 374 -32.03 -0.84 -23.71
N TYR A 375 -31.90 -2.11 -23.35
CA TYR A 375 -30.71 -2.91 -23.67
C TYR A 375 -30.38 -2.91 -25.16
N THR A 376 -31.38 -3.15 -26.02
CA THR A 376 -31.23 -3.18 -27.48
C THR A 376 -31.14 -1.79 -28.13
N LYS A 377 -31.53 -0.73 -27.40
CA LYS A 377 -31.51 0.66 -27.89
C LYS A 377 -30.16 1.35 -27.64
N LEU A 378 -29.42 0.89 -26.63
CA LEU A 378 -28.13 1.43 -26.24
C LEU A 378 -26.99 0.66 -26.91
N SER A 379 -26.02 1.38 -27.48
CA SER A 379 -24.72 0.81 -27.84
C SER A 379 -23.92 0.41 -26.59
N ASP A 380 -22.95 -0.49 -26.74
CA ASP A 380 -22.14 -0.96 -25.61
C ASP A 380 -21.44 0.20 -24.88
N LYS A 381 -20.90 1.17 -25.61
CA LYS A 381 -20.29 2.40 -25.05
C LYS A 381 -21.29 3.26 -24.27
N GLN A 382 -22.55 3.34 -24.71
CA GLN A 382 -23.60 4.04 -23.98
C GLN A 382 -24.01 3.30 -22.72
N ARG A 383 -24.09 1.96 -22.76
CA ARG A 383 -24.36 1.14 -21.57
C ARG A 383 -23.27 1.31 -20.52
N ILE A 384 -21.99 1.37 -20.93
CA ILE A 384 -20.86 1.63 -20.02
C ILE A 384 -21.03 2.98 -19.33
N ILE A 385 -21.21 4.08 -20.08
CA ILE A 385 -21.35 5.41 -19.50
C ILE A 385 -22.59 5.53 -18.62
N PHE A 386 -23.70 4.91 -19.02
CA PHE A 386 -24.93 4.93 -18.23
C PHE A 386 -24.77 4.13 -16.92
N ASN A 387 -24.17 2.94 -16.97
CA ASN A 387 -23.88 2.15 -15.77
C ASN A 387 -22.98 2.95 -14.81
N VAL A 388 -21.92 3.53 -15.35
CA VAL A 388 -20.96 4.35 -14.59
C VAL A 388 -21.66 5.54 -13.89
N ALA A 389 -22.56 6.23 -14.58
CA ALA A 389 -23.33 7.33 -14.00
C ALA A 389 -24.35 6.87 -12.94
N ASN A 390 -24.82 5.63 -13.05
CA ASN A 390 -25.78 5.03 -12.12
C ASN A 390 -25.09 4.45 -10.87
N SER A 391 -23.87 3.93 -11.01
CA SER A 391 -23.15 3.23 -9.94
C SER A 391 -22.19 4.11 -9.13
N SER A 392 -21.78 5.26 -9.68
CA SER A 392 -20.80 6.14 -9.04
C SER A 392 -21.42 7.46 -8.57
N ASP A 393 -20.74 8.17 -7.66
CA ASP A 393 -21.08 9.56 -7.31
C ASP A 393 -20.89 10.53 -8.48
N ILE A 394 -20.27 10.09 -9.59
CA ILE A 394 -20.05 10.88 -10.78
C ILE A 394 -21.29 10.79 -11.68
N LYS A 395 -22.23 11.70 -11.45
CA LYS A 395 -23.46 11.80 -12.27
C LYS A 395 -23.29 12.64 -13.53
N SER A 396 -22.15 13.33 -13.69
CA SER A 396 -21.90 14.25 -14.79
C SER A 396 -20.58 13.99 -15.51
N PHE A 397 -20.57 14.22 -16.82
CA PHE A 397 -19.46 13.93 -17.73
C PHE A 397 -19.31 15.04 -18.76
N THR A 398 -18.07 15.38 -19.08
CA THR A 398 -17.73 16.12 -20.30
C THR A 398 -17.40 15.16 -21.44
N VAL A 399 -17.37 15.67 -22.68
CA VAL A 399 -16.90 14.88 -23.82
C VAL A 399 -15.44 14.44 -23.63
N THR A 400 -14.61 15.32 -23.05
CA THR A 400 -13.21 15.02 -22.75
C THR A 400 -13.09 13.89 -21.73
N ASP A 401 -13.95 13.87 -20.70
CA ASP A 401 -13.99 12.78 -19.73
C ASP A 401 -14.30 11.47 -20.42
N VAL A 402 -15.37 11.40 -21.21
CA VAL A 402 -15.77 10.18 -21.93
C VAL A 402 -14.71 9.76 -22.96
N LYS A 403 -14.07 10.71 -23.64
CA LYS A 403 -12.97 10.45 -24.59
C LYS A 403 -11.82 9.72 -23.91
N ASN A 404 -11.34 10.29 -22.80
CA ASN A 404 -10.21 9.75 -22.04
C ASN A 404 -10.60 8.43 -21.37
N LYS A 405 -11.83 8.32 -20.83
CA LYS A 405 -12.34 7.12 -20.14
C LYS A 405 -12.59 5.94 -21.09
N LEU A 406 -13.19 6.18 -22.25
CA LEU A 406 -13.47 5.13 -23.24
C LEU A 406 -12.30 4.88 -24.21
N GLY A 407 -11.23 5.68 -24.17
CA GLY A 407 -10.10 5.57 -25.10
C GLY A 407 -10.54 5.67 -26.56
N CYS A 408 -11.37 6.66 -26.88
CA CYS A 408 -11.95 6.84 -28.22
C CYS A 408 -11.72 8.24 -28.77
N ALA A 409 -12.06 8.48 -30.04
CA ALA A 409 -11.99 9.82 -30.62
C ALA A 409 -13.01 10.75 -29.96
N TYR A 410 -12.71 12.05 -29.93
CA TYR A 410 -13.60 13.07 -29.33
C TYR A 410 -15.01 13.02 -29.91
N ASN A 411 -15.13 12.89 -31.24
CA ASN A 411 -16.42 12.80 -31.91
C ASN A 411 -17.21 11.55 -31.48
N THR A 412 -16.53 10.41 -31.28
CA THR A 412 -17.18 9.19 -30.77
C THR A 412 -17.72 9.40 -29.36
N ALA A 413 -16.95 10.03 -28.47
CA ALA A 413 -17.40 10.37 -27.12
C ALA A 413 -18.60 11.33 -27.14
N ALA A 414 -18.58 12.32 -28.03
CA ALA A 414 -19.71 13.23 -28.21
C ALA A 414 -20.96 12.50 -28.71
N THR A 415 -20.83 11.59 -29.68
CA THR A 415 -21.95 10.77 -30.18
C THR A 415 -22.55 9.89 -29.08
N VAL A 416 -21.71 9.27 -28.24
CA VAL A 416 -22.17 8.46 -27.10
C VAL A 416 -23.04 9.30 -26.16
N LEU A 417 -22.54 10.47 -25.75
CA LEU A 417 -23.23 11.36 -24.83
C LEU A 417 -24.51 11.97 -25.42
N ASN A 418 -24.46 12.46 -26.67
CA ASN A 418 -25.66 13.00 -27.32
C ASN A 418 -26.72 11.92 -27.52
N GLY A 419 -26.35 10.69 -27.90
CA GLY A 419 -27.33 9.60 -28.02
C GLY A 419 -27.98 9.21 -26.68
N LEU A 420 -27.28 9.36 -25.56
CA LEU A 420 -27.89 9.21 -24.22
C LEU A 420 -28.88 10.34 -23.90
N VAL A 421 -28.64 11.55 -24.41
CA VAL A 421 -29.57 12.68 -24.31
C VAL A 421 -30.79 12.47 -25.19
N ASP A 422 -30.61 11.98 -26.42
CA ASP A 422 -31.70 11.68 -27.37
C ASP A 422 -32.65 10.60 -26.80
N LEU A 423 -32.09 9.62 -26.09
CA LEU A 423 -32.85 8.61 -25.34
C LEU A 423 -33.47 9.12 -24.04
N LYS A 424 -33.33 10.43 -23.74
CA LYS A 424 -33.83 11.08 -22.51
C LYS A 424 -33.29 10.46 -21.22
N LEU A 425 -32.09 9.89 -21.25
CA LEU A 425 -31.42 9.34 -20.07
C LEU A 425 -30.49 10.37 -19.42
N PHE A 426 -30.00 11.33 -20.21
CA PHE A 426 -29.11 12.39 -19.77
C PHE A 426 -29.66 13.75 -20.19
N HIS A 427 -29.29 14.82 -19.48
CA HIS A 427 -29.48 16.19 -19.92
C HIS A 427 -28.13 16.84 -20.24
N LYS A 428 -28.13 17.79 -21.19
CA LYS A 428 -26.95 18.56 -21.59
C LYS A 428 -27.09 19.99 -21.07
N MET A 429 -26.10 20.45 -20.32
CA MET A 429 -25.96 21.83 -19.85
C MET A 429 -24.68 22.46 -20.39
N LYS A 430 -24.69 23.77 -20.59
CA LYS A 430 -23.50 24.53 -20.97
C LYS A 430 -22.93 25.18 -19.71
N THR A 431 -21.67 24.88 -19.39
CA THR A 431 -20.96 25.46 -18.24
C THR A 431 -19.70 26.13 -18.77
N GLY A 432 -19.75 27.45 -18.95
CA GLY A 432 -18.69 28.19 -19.63
C GLY A 432 -18.58 27.81 -21.11
N SER A 433 -17.37 27.43 -21.55
CA SER A 433 -17.10 26.97 -22.91
C SER A 433 -17.39 25.47 -23.13
N GLU A 434 -17.58 24.69 -22.06
CA GLU A 434 -17.77 23.24 -22.16
C GLU A 434 -19.23 22.81 -22.01
N SER A 435 -19.56 21.68 -22.63
CA SER A 435 -20.84 20.99 -22.44
C SER A 435 -20.69 19.89 -21.40
N VAL A 436 -21.53 19.96 -20.37
CA VAL A 436 -21.62 18.97 -19.28
C VAL A 436 -22.91 18.16 -19.47
N TYR A 437 -22.79 16.84 -19.42
CA TYR A 437 -23.89 15.91 -19.58
C TYR A 437 -24.13 15.21 -18.25
N SER A 438 -25.34 15.26 -17.71
CA SER A 438 -25.65 14.61 -16.43
C SER A 438 -26.82 13.65 -16.54
N MET A 439 -26.73 12.53 -15.83
CA MET A 439 -27.77 11.51 -15.81
C MET A 439 -29.05 12.07 -15.17
N ILE A 440 -30.20 11.78 -15.78
CA ILE A 440 -31.51 12.07 -15.22
C ILE A 440 -31.82 11.02 -14.16
N ASP A 441 -32.36 11.43 -13.01
CA ASP A 441 -32.67 10.50 -11.92
C ASP A 441 -33.62 9.39 -12.40
N THR A 442 -33.21 8.15 -12.20
CA THR A 442 -33.92 6.94 -12.68
C THR A 442 -35.34 6.84 -12.13
N THR A 443 -35.65 7.47 -10.99
CA THR A 443 -37.02 7.56 -10.47
C THR A 443 -37.96 8.40 -11.33
N GLN A 444 -37.44 9.31 -12.17
CA GLN A 444 -38.24 10.09 -13.13
C GLN A 444 -38.42 9.36 -14.48
N LEU A 445 -37.53 8.43 -14.83
CA LEU A 445 -37.58 7.67 -16.10
C LEU A 445 -38.74 6.66 -16.14
N LEU A 446 -39.15 6.12 -14.99
CA LEU A 446 -40.27 5.18 -14.89
C LEU A 446 -41.65 5.86 -14.96
N LYS A 447 -41.74 7.17 -14.68
CA LYS A 447 -43.00 7.94 -14.74
C LYS A 447 -43.37 8.42 -16.14
N SER A 448 -42.43 8.38 -17.10
CA SER A 448 -42.66 8.81 -18.48
C SER A 448 -42.99 7.66 -19.44
N SER A 449 -43.03 6.42 -18.93
CA SER A 449 -43.40 5.21 -19.67
C SER A 449 -44.74 4.62 -19.22
N SER A 450 -45.53 5.36 -18.43
CA SER A 450 -46.88 5.00 -17.97
C SER A 450 -47.95 5.68 -18.81
#